data_AF-A0A7M3Z3N9-F1
#
_entry.id   AF-A0A7M3Z3N9-F1
#
_cell.length_a   1.000
_cell.length_b   1.000
_cell.length_c   1.000
_cell.angle_alpha   90.00
_cell.angle_beta   90.00
_cell.angle_gamma   90.00
#
_symmetry.space_group_name_H-M   'P 1'
#
loop_
_entity.id
_entity.type
_entity.pdbx_description
1 polymer ?
#
loop_
_entity_poly.entity_id
_entity_poly.type
_entity_poly.pdbx_seq_one_letter_code
_entity_poly.pdbx_strand_id
1 'polypeptide(L)'
;MPVHLAKSEVDTVGPYNRMSASQANTYLACPRLWFYQKVYRFKMPQIPVLFVGRAVEEAICNVLRESPGFVVASAGQYAIGSSPYGEDGTPLPRADFVWPSMGLMPLFPNEVPKSKDELEAWALERCRVHLPPALERMRLEWEKDERKAGEWSEVDVDRCQAMVESGLRFHLDEVERCFDADGGPSKESWRRGDRATWPAPDGFPHEPFSDGHPLRGEGPVSWAEAWEIARPWFVDPSAPKFTMNAIHPEHWFQGEYDLVYRWSGTPVIVDIKASLGANDRSGDYVEQLKMYAMLWYVTHERKETVGGLQIWYLGHPSIKSIAVPSVDEMQEIEDEMKALWEELKESTPLLDDCPPEPRPMRGFSPGGIPTDPPQEARCDRCDWRSVCPSGEGTDEQRLSSSVQLPGSNQRTPLQQIGTLNPRATVRGELFSVGYVRDNIPLKMTLKQGANTAHIQVVATANADGEPTVAVPAMKGTKVLLRDAIFSINWKGEIVLKMDPFSRLEADEDPDVESFDLFDFQAKHNVGGTVVYTYEKSGVGKNGKAWSRKGLMLMDHTGACKVEGWADDWNSQYAMLEVGDAVVLANVGLDAWASEIRCDYSRKSRLQIIERVDRSTA
;
A
#
# COMPACT_ATOMS: atom_id res chain seq x y z
N MET A 1 1.70 2.76 -22.89
CA MET A 1 0.30 2.68 -22.39
C MET A 1 0.28 3.15 -20.93
N PRO A 2 -0.87 3.50 -20.32
CA PRO A 2 -0.90 3.92 -18.90
C PRO A 2 -0.53 2.81 -17.91
N VAL A 3 -0.60 1.55 -18.34
CA VAL A 3 -0.13 0.39 -17.57
C VAL A 3 1.02 -0.26 -18.31
N HIS A 4 2.06 -0.62 -17.57
CA HIS A 4 3.18 -1.41 -18.05
C HIS A 4 3.53 -2.43 -16.96
N LEU A 5 3.00 -3.65 -17.12
CA LEU A 5 3.20 -4.73 -16.14
C LEU A 5 4.62 -5.30 -16.24
N ALA A 6 5.19 -5.68 -15.10
CA ALA A 6 6.45 -6.41 -15.08
C ALA A 6 6.26 -7.80 -15.66
N LYS A 7 7.24 -8.26 -16.42
CA LYS A 7 7.30 -9.64 -16.91
C LYS A 7 8.03 -10.47 -15.87
N SER A 8 7.31 -11.38 -15.22
CA SER A 8 7.85 -12.17 -14.12
C SER A 8 9.10 -12.96 -14.50
N GLU A 9 9.27 -13.33 -15.77
CA GLU A 9 10.43 -14.11 -16.22
C GLU A 9 11.74 -13.31 -16.23
N VAL A 10 11.67 -11.98 -16.20
CA VAL A 10 12.84 -11.08 -16.29
C VAL A 10 12.89 -10.05 -15.14
N ASP A 11 11.92 -10.08 -14.24
CA ASP A 11 11.88 -9.18 -13.09
C ASP A 11 12.77 -9.69 -11.95
N THR A 12 14.00 -9.20 -11.91
CA THR A 12 14.98 -9.51 -10.86
C THR A 12 14.86 -8.61 -9.62
N VAL A 13 13.99 -7.59 -9.65
CA VAL A 13 13.79 -6.64 -8.53
C VAL A 13 12.64 -7.09 -7.65
N GLY A 14 11.56 -7.56 -8.28
CA GLY A 14 10.34 -8.00 -7.62
C GLY A 14 9.50 -6.85 -7.05
N PRO A 15 8.23 -7.12 -6.69
CA PRO A 15 7.25 -6.08 -6.30
C PRO A 15 7.57 -5.37 -4.98
N TYR A 16 8.34 -5.99 -4.09
CA TYR A 16 8.64 -5.43 -2.76
C TYR A 16 9.85 -4.50 -2.73
N ASN A 17 10.69 -4.52 -3.77
CA ASN A 17 11.93 -3.73 -3.82
C ASN A 17 11.90 -2.54 -4.79
N ARG A 18 10.81 -2.36 -5.53
CA ARG A 18 10.65 -1.20 -6.43
C ARG A 18 10.50 0.10 -5.62
N MET A 19 11.13 1.16 -6.11
CA MET A 19 10.93 2.52 -5.59
C MET A 19 9.64 3.13 -6.17
N SER A 20 9.05 4.07 -5.44
CA SER A 20 7.93 4.89 -5.89
C SER A 20 8.20 6.36 -5.60
N ALA A 21 7.48 7.26 -6.29
CA ALA A 21 7.57 8.70 -6.03
C ALA A 21 7.35 9.07 -4.56
N SER A 22 6.41 8.41 -3.88
CA SER A 22 6.17 8.63 -2.44
C SER A 22 7.34 8.20 -1.56
N GLN A 23 8.06 7.13 -1.91
CA GLN A 23 9.28 6.73 -1.21
C GLN A 23 10.42 7.73 -1.45
N ALA A 24 10.65 8.12 -2.70
CA ALA A 24 11.67 9.10 -3.07
C ALA A 24 11.42 10.44 -2.37
N ASN A 25 10.19 10.98 -2.47
CA ASN A 25 9.81 12.23 -1.81
C ASN A 25 9.97 12.17 -0.28
N THR A 26 9.65 11.04 0.35
CA THR A 26 9.84 10.88 1.80
C THR A 26 11.33 10.95 2.18
N TYR A 27 12.20 10.28 1.41
CA TYR A 27 13.65 10.32 1.65
C TYR A 27 14.22 11.72 1.44
N LEU A 28 13.90 12.34 0.30
CA LEU A 28 14.33 13.70 -0.02
C LEU A 28 13.82 14.72 1.02
N ALA A 29 12.63 14.53 1.60
CA ALA A 29 12.12 15.39 2.64
C ALA A 29 12.82 15.18 4.00
N CYS A 30 13.10 13.93 4.38
CA CYS A 30 13.83 13.58 5.59
C CYS A 30 14.32 12.12 5.52
N PRO A 31 15.64 11.88 5.36
CA PRO A 31 16.22 10.53 5.32
C PRO A 31 15.85 9.70 6.54
N ARG A 32 15.92 10.29 7.74
CA ARG A 32 15.56 9.60 8.98
C ARG A 32 14.08 9.18 9.03
N LEU A 33 13.16 10.02 8.53
CA LEU A 33 11.75 9.67 8.46
C LEU A 33 11.53 8.46 7.54
N TRP A 34 12.20 8.45 6.39
CA TRP A 34 12.17 7.32 5.47
C TRP A 34 12.68 6.05 6.16
N PHE A 35 13.82 6.13 6.85
CA PHE A 35 14.41 4.99 7.55
C PHE A 35 13.46 4.41 8.60
N TYR A 36 12.87 5.28 9.43
CA TYR A 36 11.89 4.86 10.42
C TYR A 36 10.69 4.14 9.80
N GLN A 37 10.16 4.61 8.66
CA GLN A 37 9.00 3.99 8.03
C GLN A 37 9.33 2.74 7.20
N LYS A 38 10.48 2.73 6.51
CA LYS A 38 10.80 1.72 5.49
C LYS A 38 11.72 0.64 6.02
N VAL A 39 12.65 0.97 6.91
CA VAL A 39 13.56 0.01 7.56
C VAL A 39 12.97 -0.44 8.89
N TYR A 40 12.69 0.48 9.83
CA TYR A 40 12.13 0.14 11.16
C TYR A 40 10.61 -0.11 11.17
N ARG A 41 9.93 0.10 10.03
CA ARG A 41 8.49 -0.16 9.85
C ARG A 41 7.59 0.58 10.84
N PHE A 42 7.98 1.78 11.27
CA PHE A 42 7.13 2.65 12.06
C PHE A 42 5.89 3.04 11.25
N LYS A 43 4.73 2.95 11.90
CA LYS A 43 3.45 3.26 11.28
C LYS A 43 2.84 4.52 11.88
N MET A 44 2.71 5.55 11.06
CA MET A 44 2.04 6.80 11.42
C MET A 44 0.60 6.54 11.90
N PRO A 45 0.07 7.38 12.81
CA PRO A 45 -1.35 7.38 13.14
C PRO A 45 -2.23 7.44 11.89
N GLN A 46 -3.24 6.58 11.83
CA GLN A 46 -4.16 6.46 10.70
C GLN A 46 -5.44 7.24 11.03
N ILE A 47 -5.48 8.50 10.60
CA ILE A 47 -6.62 9.42 10.82
C ILE A 47 -7.65 9.38 9.68
N PRO A 48 -8.94 9.64 9.94
CA PRO A 48 -10.02 9.51 8.95
C PRO A 48 -9.77 10.22 7.61
N VAL A 49 -9.15 11.41 7.63
CA VAL A 49 -8.88 12.19 6.41
C VAL A 49 -8.03 11.44 5.37
N LEU A 50 -7.14 10.52 5.80
CA LEU A 50 -6.33 9.67 4.90
C LEU A 50 -7.17 8.61 4.16
N PHE A 51 -8.33 8.27 4.71
CA PHE A 51 -9.28 7.31 4.13
C PHE A 51 -10.32 8.03 3.28
N VAL A 52 -10.74 9.24 3.70
CA VAL A 52 -11.64 10.10 2.91
C VAL A 52 -11.11 10.35 1.51
N GLY A 53 -9.80 10.61 1.36
CA GLY A 53 -9.22 10.82 0.03
C GLY A 53 -9.44 9.65 -0.93
N ARG A 54 -9.27 8.42 -0.43
CA ARG A 54 -9.53 7.20 -1.21
C ARG A 54 -11.02 7.01 -1.52
N ALA A 55 -11.92 7.33 -0.59
CA ALA A 55 -13.37 7.27 -0.85
C ALA A 55 -13.81 8.27 -1.92
N VAL A 56 -13.27 9.49 -1.90
CA VAL A 56 -13.58 10.55 -2.89
C VAL A 56 -13.11 10.13 -4.28
N GLU A 57 -11.87 9.65 -4.39
CA GLU A 57 -11.30 9.15 -5.64
C GLU A 57 -12.10 7.95 -6.18
N GLU A 58 -12.39 6.96 -5.32
CA GLU A 58 -13.21 5.80 -5.67
C GLU A 58 -14.61 6.20 -6.16
N ALA A 59 -15.24 7.20 -5.54
CA ALA A 59 -16.55 7.69 -5.96
C ALA A 59 -16.49 8.36 -7.34
N ILE A 60 -15.48 9.20 -7.60
CA ILE A 60 -15.26 9.82 -8.93
C ILE A 60 -15.05 8.73 -9.97
N CYS A 61 -14.13 7.79 -9.74
CA CYS A 61 -13.81 6.71 -10.68
C CYS A 61 -15.03 5.82 -10.98
N ASN A 62 -15.89 5.53 -10.00
CA ASN A 62 -17.13 4.78 -10.25
C ASN A 62 -18.13 5.55 -11.12
N VAL A 63 -18.25 6.88 -10.97
CA VAL A 63 -19.09 7.70 -11.86
C VAL A 63 -18.49 7.77 -13.26
N LEU A 64 -17.18 7.99 -13.39
CA LEU A 64 -16.47 8.00 -14.69
C LEU A 64 -16.54 6.67 -15.41
N ARG A 65 -16.59 5.56 -14.66
CA ARG A 65 -16.76 4.19 -15.20
C ARG A 65 -18.14 3.96 -15.80
N GLU A 66 -19.16 4.69 -15.36
CA GLU A 66 -20.50 4.60 -15.92
C GLU A 66 -20.66 5.44 -17.18
N SER A 67 -21.76 5.23 -17.88
CA SER A 67 -22.07 5.93 -19.12
C SER A 67 -23.47 6.54 -19.04
N PRO A 68 -23.63 7.84 -19.37
CA PRO A 68 -24.95 8.45 -19.51
C PRO A 68 -25.73 7.88 -20.70
N GLY A 69 -25.09 7.10 -21.58
CA GLY A 69 -25.74 6.39 -22.69
C GLY A 69 -26.29 5.00 -22.33
N PHE A 70 -25.94 4.45 -21.16
CA PHE A 70 -26.37 3.11 -20.72
C PHE A 70 -27.03 3.10 -19.35
N VAL A 71 -26.66 4.03 -18.47
CA VAL A 71 -27.06 4.04 -17.06
C VAL A 71 -27.90 5.27 -16.78
N VAL A 72 -29.15 5.07 -16.34
CA VAL A 72 -30.01 6.18 -15.90
C VAL A 72 -29.52 6.76 -14.56
N ALA A 73 -29.75 8.05 -14.33
CA ALA A 73 -29.27 8.75 -13.13
C ALA A 73 -29.66 8.05 -11.81
N SER A 74 -30.88 7.49 -11.75
CA SER A 74 -31.44 6.82 -10.57
C SER A 74 -31.05 5.35 -10.41
N ALA A 75 -30.17 4.81 -11.25
CA ALA A 75 -29.75 3.41 -11.16
C ALA A 75 -29.08 3.10 -9.81
N GLY A 76 -29.10 1.84 -9.37
CA GLY A 76 -28.40 1.43 -8.14
C GLY A 76 -26.88 1.52 -8.27
N GLN A 77 -26.18 1.33 -7.14
CA GLN A 77 -24.70 1.31 -7.09
C GLN A 77 -24.06 0.19 -7.90
N TYR A 78 -24.82 -0.85 -8.24
CA TYR A 78 -24.35 -2.03 -9.00
C TYR A 78 -24.86 -2.00 -10.45
N ALA A 79 -25.10 -0.81 -11.01
CA ALA A 79 -25.51 -0.67 -12.41
C ALA A 79 -24.48 -1.27 -13.37
N ILE A 80 -23.19 -1.14 -13.05
CA ILE A 80 -22.10 -1.87 -13.69
C ILE A 80 -21.49 -2.82 -12.65
N GLY A 81 -21.50 -4.11 -12.93
CA GLY A 81 -20.91 -5.15 -12.08
C GLY A 81 -19.37 -5.09 -12.04
N SER A 82 -18.73 -6.05 -11.38
CA SER A 82 -17.25 -6.14 -11.35
C SER A 82 -16.69 -6.57 -12.70
N SER A 83 -15.67 -5.85 -13.19
CA SER A 83 -14.89 -6.26 -14.37
C SER A 83 -14.04 -7.51 -14.03
N PRO A 84 -13.90 -8.48 -14.95
CA PRO A 84 -13.13 -9.70 -14.70
C PRO A 84 -11.63 -9.48 -14.90
N TYR A 85 -10.88 -9.37 -13.80
CA TYR A 85 -9.41 -9.34 -13.79
C TYR A 85 -8.83 -10.57 -13.09
N GLY A 86 -7.66 -11.02 -13.52
CA GLY A 86 -6.83 -11.98 -12.79
C GLY A 86 -6.28 -11.40 -11.49
N GLU A 87 -5.71 -12.25 -10.63
CA GLU A 87 -5.12 -11.82 -9.34
C GLU A 87 -3.95 -10.84 -9.53
N ASP A 88 -3.27 -10.89 -10.67
CA ASP A 88 -2.18 -10.02 -11.09
C ASP A 88 -2.66 -8.74 -11.83
N GLY A 89 -3.98 -8.53 -11.91
CA GLY A 89 -4.60 -7.39 -12.60
C GLY A 89 -4.68 -7.52 -14.11
N THR A 90 -4.31 -8.67 -14.68
CA THR A 90 -4.46 -8.90 -16.13
C THR A 90 -5.95 -8.96 -16.51
N PRO A 91 -6.38 -8.29 -17.60
CA PRO A 91 -7.76 -8.36 -18.07
C PRO A 91 -8.06 -9.75 -18.61
N LEU A 92 -9.17 -10.34 -18.17
CA LEU A 92 -9.57 -11.68 -18.61
C LEU A 92 -10.30 -11.62 -19.96
N PRO A 93 -10.02 -12.56 -20.89
CA PRO A 93 -10.49 -12.49 -22.27
C PRO A 93 -12.00 -12.65 -22.36
N ARG A 94 -12.63 -11.90 -23.28
CA ARG A 94 -14.09 -11.90 -23.45
C ARG A 94 -14.67 -13.26 -23.87
N ALA A 95 -13.84 -14.14 -24.43
CA ALA A 95 -14.25 -15.47 -24.88
C ALA A 95 -14.62 -16.38 -23.69
N ASP A 96 -13.97 -16.16 -22.54
CA ASP A 96 -14.08 -17.02 -21.37
C ASP A 96 -14.85 -16.33 -20.22
N PHE A 97 -14.95 -14.99 -20.23
CA PHE A 97 -15.56 -14.19 -19.16
C PHE A 97 -16.56 -13.15 -19.68
N VAL A 98 -17.65 -12.96 -18.91
CA VAL A 98 -18.67 -11.95 -19.21
C VAL A 98 -18.29 -10.63 -18.56
N TRP A 99 -18.03 -9.63 -19.40
CA TRP A 99 -17.80 -8.25 -18.96
C TRP A 99 -19.13 -7.52 -18.69
N PRO A 100 -19.21 -6.69 -17.63
CA PRO A 100 -20.49 -6.19 -17.09
C PRO A 100 -21.27 -5.32 -18.07
N SER A 101 -20.61 -4.58 -18.97
CA SER A 101 -21.27 -3.68 -19.91
C SER A 101 -21.75 -4.37 -21.19
N MET A 102 -21.32 -5.61 -21.47
CA MET A 102 -21.73 -6.36 -22.66
C MET A 102 -23.24 -6.62 -22.73
N GLY A 103 -23.92 -6.65 -21.60
CA GLY A 103 -25.38 -6.86 -21.50
C GLY A 103 -26.19 -5.57 -21.51
N LEU A 104 -25.56 -4.39 -21.56
CA LEU A 104 -26.26 -3.11 -21.49
C LEU A 104 -26.80 -2.72 -22.87
N MET A 105 -28.05 -2.27 -22.90
CA MET A 105 -28.67 -1.69 -24.09
C MET A 105 -28.54 -0.17 -24.05
N PRO A 106 -28.18 0.50 -25.16
CA PRO A 106 -28.22 1.95 -25.25
C PRO A 106 -29.59 2.50 -24.83
N LEU A 107 -29.59 3.57 -24.06
CA LEU A 107 -30.79 4.32 -23.72
C LEU A 107 -31.38 4.97 -24.99
N PHE A 108 -32.70 5.20 -24.98
CA PHE A 108 -33.34 5.86 -26.11
C PHE A 108 -32.83 7.30 -26.28
N PRO A 109 -32.88 7.86 -27.51
CA PRO A 109 -32.39 9.21 -27.74
C PRO A 109 -33.01 10.29 -26.84
N ASN A 110 -34.24 10.12 -26.35
CA ASN A 110 -34.90 11.05 -25.43
C ASN A 110 -34.55 10.83 -23.94
N GLU A 111 -33.75 9.81 -23.62
CA GLU A 111 -33.34 9.43 -22.26
C GLU A 111 -31.87 9.78 -21.97
N VAL A 112 -31.09 10.12 -23.01
CA VAL A 112 -29.69 10.54 -22.88
C VAL A 112 -29.58 12.07 -22.75
N PRO A 113 -28.60 12.59 -21.99
CA PRO A 113 -28.38 14.03 -21.84
C PRO A 113 -28.18 14.76 -23.18
N LYS A 114 -28.79 15.94 -23.31
CA LYS A 114 -28.73 16.81 -24.50
C LYS A 114 -27.95 18.10 -24.32
N SER A 115 -27.48 18.36 -23.10
CA SER A 115 -26.72 19.56 -22.74
C SER A 115 -25.71 19.24 -21.64
N LYS A 116 -24.75 20.15 -21.45
CA LYS A 116 -23.83 20.11 -20.30
C LYS A 116 -24.59 20.05 -18.97
N ASP A 117 -25.64 20.86 -18.83
CA ASP A 117 -26.45 20.94 -17.60
C ASP A 117 -27.17 19.61 -17.29
N GLU A 118 -27.75 18.95 -18.30
CA GLU A 118 -28.38 17.64 -18.12
C GLU A 118 -27.36 16.55 -17.78
N LEU A 119 -26.17 16.63 -18.37
CA LEU A 119 -25.08 15.68 -18.11
C LEU A 119 -24.47 15.90 -16.71
N GLU A 120 -24.34 17.15 -16.28
CA GLU A 120 -23.97 17.50 -14.91
C GLU A 120 -25.00 16.96 -13.92
N ALA A 121 -26.30 17.22 -14.15
CA ALA A 121 -27.36 16.71 -13.31
C ALA A 121 -27.30 15.18 -13.17
N TRP A 122 -27.06 14.46 -14.27
CA TRP A 122 -26.83 13.02 -14.25
C TRP A 122 -25.63 12.64 -13.37
N ALA A 123 -24.45 13.24 -13.62
CA ALA A 123 -23.22 12.89 -12.92
C ALA A 123 -23.29 13.18 -11.42
N LEU A 124 -23.93 14.29 -11.03
CA LEU A 124 -24.14 14.64 -9.62
C LEU A 124 -25.09 13.68 -8.91
N GLU A 125 -26.09 13.12 -9.60
CA GLU A 125 -26.90 12.05 -9.02
C GLU A 125 -26.12 10.74 -8.87
N ARG A 126 -25.27 10.39 -9.86
CA ARG A 126 -24.39 9.23 -9.73
C ARG A 126 -23.41 9.36 -8.56
N CYS A 127 -22.89 10.56 -8.31
CA CYS A 127 -22.08 10.85 -7.12
C CYS A 127 -22.80 10.48 -5.81
N ARG A 128 -24.09 10.83 -5.67
CA ARG A 128 -24.88 10.52 -4.46
C ARG A 128 -25.12 9.03 -4.26
N VAL A 129 -25.03 8.24 -5.32
CA VAL A 129 -25.11 6.78 -5.26
C VAL A 129 -23.78 6.17 -4.80
N HIS A 130 -22.64 6.67 -5.31
CA HIS A 130 -21.34 6.02 -5.14
C HIS A 130 -20.54 6.48 -3.91
N LEU A 131 -20.71 7.73 -3.45
CA LEU A 131 -19.94 8.24 -2.32
C LEU A 131 -20.29 7.57 -0.97
N PRO A 132 -21.57 7.43 -0.56
CA PRO A 132 -21.90 6.82 0.72
C PRO A 132 -21.32 5.41 0.95
N PRO A 133 -21.42 4.45 0.00
CA PRO A 133 -20.82 3.14 0.18
C PRO A 133 -19.29 3.17 0.18
N ALA A 134 -18.65 4.09 -0.55
CA ALA A 134 -17.20 4.28 -0.52
C ALA A 134 -16.73 4.77 0.86
N LEU A 135 -17.42 5.76 1.44
CA LEU A 135 -17.15 6.25 2.80
C LEU A 135 -17.33 5.14 3.84
N GLU A 136 -18.37 4.33 3.75
CA GLU A 136 -18.58 3.23 4.71
C GLU A 136 -17.51 2.15 4.60
N ARG A 137 -17.07 1.78 3.38
CA ARG A 137 -15.93 0.88 3.20
C ARG A 137 -14.67 1.44 3.86
N MET A 138 -14.38 2.71 3.62
CA MET A 138 -13.22 3.40 4.18
C MET A 138 -13.29 3.54 5.70
N ARG A 139 -14.48 3.76 6.27
CA ARG A 139 -14.73 3.74 7.72
C ARG A 139 -14.38 2.39 8.32
N LEU A 140 -14.85 1.31 7.70
CA LEU A 140 -14.60 -0.06 8.14
C LEU A 140 -13.12 -0.46 8.00
N GLU A 141 -12.42 0.05 6.99
CA GLU A 141 -10.96 -0.11 6.89
C GLU A 141 -10.24 0.63 8.02
N TRP A 142 -10.58 1.90 8.26
CA TRP A 142 -10.01 2.70 9.35
C TRP A 142 -10.24 2.08 10.73
N GLU A 143 -11.46 1.60 11.00
CA GLU A 143 -11.83 1.01 12.29
C GLU A 143 -11.01 -0.24 12.64
N LYS A 144 -10.54 -0.96 11.61
CA LYS A 144 -9.71 -2.17 11.71
C LYS A 144 -8.21 -1.87 11.73
N ASP A 145 -7.79 -0.65 11.43
CA ASP A 145 -6.37 -0.31 11.43
C ASP A 145 -5.82 -0.32 12.86
N GLU A 146 -4.66 -0.95 13.05
CA GLU A 146 -4.03 -1.06 14.37
C GLU A 146 -3.54 0.30 14.90
N ARG A 147 -3.23 1.23 14.01
CA ARG A 147 -2.80 2.60 14.31
C ARG A 147 -3.91 3.62 14.12
N LYS A 148 -5.19 3.20 14.12
CA LYS A 148 -6.31 4.13 14.03
C LYS A 148 -6.20 5.24 15.08
N ALA A 149 -6.43 6.46 14.65
CA ALA A 149 -6.43 7.67 15.48
C ALA A 149 -7.50 8.65 14.99
N GLY A 150 -7.83 9.65 15.80
CA GLY A 150 -8.94 10.56 15.53
C GLY A 150 -10.31 9.88 15.65
N GLU A 151 -11.37 10.58 15.24
CA GLU A 151 -12.74 10.09 15.32
C GLU A 151 -13.42 10.20 13.95
N TRP A 152 -14.00 9.10 13.45
CA TRP A 152 -14.68 9.12 12.15
C TRP A 152 -15.92 10.04 12.14
N SER A 153 -16.52 10.30 13.30
CA SER A 153 -17.63 11.25 13.43
C SER A 153 -17.25 12.69 13.04
N GLU A 154 -15.96 13.02 12.95
CA GLU A 154 -15.45 14.30 12.48
C GLU A 154 -15.42 14.42 10.95
N VAL A 155 -15.68 13.32 10.21
CA VAL A 155 -15.75 13.34 8.75
C VAL A 155 -17.01 14.10 8.31
N ASP A 156 -16.78 15.25 7.69
CA ASP A 156 -17.81 16.06 7.04
C ASP A 156 -18.21 15.44 5.68
N VAL A 157 -19.35 14.76 5.66
CA VAL A 157 -19.88 14.08 4.47
C VAL A 157 -20.26 15.06 3.37
N ASP A 158 -20.79 16.24 3.72
CA ASP A 158 -21.18 17.26 2.73
C ASP A 158 -19.94 17.81 2.04
N ARG A 159 -18.85 18.02 2.78
CA ARG A 159 -17.56 18.40 2.21
C ARG A 159 -16.99 17.29 1.32
N CYS A 160 -17.15 16.02 1.69
CA CYS A 160 -16.74 14.90 0.83
C CYS A 160 -17.53 14.90 -0.49
N GLN A 161 -18.84 15.14 -0.42
CA GLN A 161 -19.67 15.25 -1.61
C GLN A 161 -19.22 16.42 -2.49
N ALA A 162 -19.04 17.62 -1.93
CA ALA A 162 -18.57 18.78 -2.68
C ALA A 162 -17.22 18.54 -3.39
N MET A 163 -16.32 17.75 -2.80
CA MET A 163 -15.06 17.35 -3.45
C MET A 163 -15.30 16.45 -4.67
N VAL A 164 -16.18 15.43 -4.55
CA VAL A 164 -16.55 14.57 -5.69
C VAL A 164 -17.21 15.40 -6.79
N GLU A 165 -18.17 16.26 -6.43
CA GLU A 165 -18.85 17.15 -7.39
C GLU A 165 -17.85 18.06 -8.11
N SER A 166 -16.84 18.58 -7.41
CA SER A 166 -15.78 19.40 -8.01
C SER A 166 -14.96 18.61 -9.04
N GLY A 167 -14.60 17.37 -8.72
CA GLY A 167 -13.88 16.48 -9.65
C GLY A 167 -14.70 16.14 -10.89
N LEU A 168 -16.00 15.91 -10.72
CA LEU A 168 -16.91 15.66 -11.85
C LEU A 168 -17.10 16.90 -12.73
N ARG A 169 -17.16 18.11 -12.14
CA ARG A 169 -17.21 19.37 -12.90
C ARG A 169 -15.94 19.58 -13.74
N PHE A 170 -14.76 19.28 -13.20
CA PHE A 170 -13.54 19.31 -14.01
C PHE A 170 -13.56 18.32 -15.17
N HIS A 171 -14.11 17.11 -14.95
CA HIS A 171 -14.32 16.17 -16.05
C HIS A 171 -15.33 16.70 -17.08
N LEU A 172 -16.43 17.32 -16.64
CA LEU A 172 -17.42 17.92 -17.55
C LEU A 172 -16.83 19.04 -18.41
N ASP A 173 -15.85 19.79 -17.91
CA ASP A 173 -15.11 20.77 -18.71
C ASP A 173 -14.24 20.09 -19.79
N GLU A 174 -13.68 18.90 -19.52
CA GLU A 174 -13.02 18.08 -20.55
C GLU A 174 -14.02 17.51 -21.56
N VAL A 175 -15.22 17.12 -21.12
CA VAL A 175 -16.31 16.65 -22.00
C VAL A 175 -16.79 17.77 -22.91
N GLU A 176 -16.99 18.98 -22.39
CA GLU A 176 -17.37 20.16 -23.17
C GLU A 176 -16.31 20.48 -24.23
N ARG A 177 -15.03 20.50 -23.85
CA ARG A 177 -13.93 20.65 -24.82
C ARG A 177 -13.94 19.58 -25.90
N CYS A 178 -14.21 18.33 -25.53
CA CYS A 178 -14.33 17.21 -26.48
C CYS A 178 -15.52 17.40 -27.42
N PHE A 179 -16.66 17.84 -26.89
CA PHE A 179 -17.86 18.17 -27.65
C PHE A 179 -17.61 19.30 -28.66
N ASP A 180 -17.00 20.40 -28.21
CA ASP A 180 -16.67 21.56 -29.04
C ASP A 180 -15.63 21.23 -30.13
N ALA A 181 -14.75 20.27 -29.85
CA ALA A 181 -13.80 19.72 -30.82
C ALA A 181 -14.39 18.60 -31.69
N ASP A 182 -15.71 18.42 -31.68
CA ASP A 182 -16.46 17.40 -32.43
C ASP A 182 -15.91 15.98 -32.23
N GLY A 183 -15.56 15.64 -30.98
CA GLY A 183 -15.03 14.33 -30.56
C GLY A 183 -13.52 14.14 -30.75
N GLY A 184 -12.82 15.18 -31.21
CA GLY A 184 -11.36 15.15 -31.39
C GLY A 184 -10.88 14.17 -32.48
N PRO A 185 -9.55 13.98 -32.60
CA PRO A 185 -8.95 13.21 -33.69
C PRO A 185 -9.32 11.72 -33.70
N SER A 186 -9.73 11.15 -32.55
CA SER A 186 -10.04 9.73 -32.41
C SER A 186 -11.51 9.37 -32.59
N LYS A 187 -12.41 10.33 -32.86
CA LYS A 187 -13.86 10.08 -32.97
C LYS A 187 -14.19 8.93 -33.94
N GLU A 188 -13.68 9.00 -35.16
CA GLU A 188 -14.04 8.03 -36.20
C GLU A 188 -13.50 6.63 -35.89
N SER A 189 -12.31 6.52 -35.29
CA SER A 189 -11.80 5.23 -34.78
C SER A 189 -12.65 4.69 -33.64
N TRP A 190 -13.04 5.55 -32.69
CA TRP A 190 -13.89 5.17 -31.58
C TRP A 190 -15.26 4.67 -32.09
N ARG A 191 -15.89 5.37 -33.04
CA ARG A 191 -17.17 4.95 -33.66
C ARG A 191 -17.07 3.60 -34.36
N ARG A 192 -15.97 3.32 -35.05
CA ARG A 192 -15.68 2.01 -35.65
C ARG A 192 -15.46 0.89 -34.64
N GLY A 193 -15.30 1.22 -33.36
CA GLY A 193 -15.12 0.27 -32.29
C GLY A 193 -13.66 -0.02 -31.93
N ASP A 194 -12.73 0.78 -32.43
CA ASP A 194 -11.30 0.66 -32.12
C ASP A 194 -11.09 0.95 -30.62
N ARG A 195 -10.30 0.12 -29.93
CA ARG A 195 -9.96 0.28 -28.51
C ARG A 195 -8.45 0.25 -28.32
N ALA A 196 -7.95 1.09 -27.41
CA ALA A 196 -6.56 1.01 -26.98
C ALA A 196 -6.30 -0.30 -26.22
N THR A 197 -5.05 -0.76 -26.16
CA THR A 197 -4.66 -1.96 -25.39
C THR A 197 -5.07 -1.89 -23.93
N TRP A 198 -4.96 -0.70 -23.34
CA TRP A 198 -5.53 -0.33 -22.05
C TRP A 198 -6.56 0.79 -22.31
N PRO A 199 -7.84 0.44 -22.59
CA PRO A 199 -8.90 1.41 -22.76
C PRO A 199 -9.29 2.02 -21.41
N ALA A 200 -9.97 3.16 -21.43
CA ALA A 200 -10.54 3.71 -20.21
C ALA A 200 -11.56 2.70 -19.62
N PRO A 201 -11.60 2.49 -18.29
CA PRO A 201 -12.55 1.56 -17.69
C PRO A 201 -13.99 1.96 -17.97
N ASP A 202 -14.73 1.10 -18.67
CA ASP A 202 -16.14 1.29 -19.06
C ASP A 202 -16.99 0.02 -18.87
N GLY A 203 -16.37 -1.02 -18.30
CA GLY A 203 -16.98 -2.33 -18.10
C GLY A 203 -17.15 -3.14 -19.39
N PHE A 204 -16.66 -2.68 -20.54
CA PHE A 204 -16.52 -3.49 -21.74
C PHE A 204 -15.15 -4.18 -21.79
N PRO A 205 -15.03 -5.28 -22.56
CA PRO A 205 -13.76 -5.94 -22.76
C PRO A 205 -12.68 -5.02 -23.38
N HIS A 206 -11.42 -5.44 -23.26
CA HIS A 206 -10.31 -4.70 -23.88
C HIS A 206 -10.29 -4.88 -25.40
N GLU A 207 -10.82 -5.99 -25.90
CA GLU A 207 -10.88 -6.28 -27.33
C GLU A 207 -11.82 -5.32 -28.08
N PRO A 208 -11.48 -4.92 -29.32
CA PRO A 208 -12.32 -4.04 -30.14
C PRO A 208 -13.76 -4.56 -30.38
N PHE A 209 -14.67 -3.64 -30.66
CA PHE A 209 -16.04 -3.99 -31.07
C PHE A 209 -16.07 -4.40 -32.54
N SER A 210 -16.68 -5.54 -32.86
CA SER A 210 -16.81 -6.04 -34.24
C SER A 210 -17.72 -5.18 -35.11
N ASP A 211 -18.78 -4.66 -34.50
CA ASP A 211 -19.87 -4.00 -35.21
C ASP A 211 -19.91 -2.50 -34.91
N GLY A 212 -18.79 -1.90 -34.49
CA GLY A 212 -18.72 -0.50 -34.04
C GLY A 212 -19.11 -0.30 -32.58
N HIS A 213 -18.76 0.87 -32.02
CA HIS A 213 -19.14 1.20 -30.64
C HIS A 213 -20.68 1.25 -30.50
N PRO A 214 -21.30 0.71 -29.43
CA PRO A 214 -22.76 0.65 -29.33
C PRO A 214 -23.44 2.01 -29.21
N LEU A 215 -22.72 3.02 -28.70
CA LEU A 215 -23.18 4.42 -28.60
C LEU A 215 -22.77 5.30 -29.79
N ARG A 216 -22.26 4.72 -30.88
CA ARG A 216 -21.87 5.52 -32.05
C ARG A 216 -23.09 6.24 -32.63
N GLY A 217 -22.93 7.54 -32.89
CA GLY A 217 -23.90 8.35 -33.62
C GLY A 217 -23.54 8.49 -35.10
N GLU A 218 -24.41 9.17 -35.83
CA GLU A 218 -24.14 9.71 -37.16
C GLU A 218 -24.01 11.25 -37.06
N GLY A 219 -23.06 11.85 -37.79
CA GLY A 219 -22.89 13.30 -37.82
C GLY A 219 -22.07 13.87 -36.65
N PRO A 220 -22.40 15.08 -36.16
CA PRO A 220 -21.70 15.71 -35.03
C PRO A 220 -21.71 14.84 -33.77
N VAL A 221 -20.70 15.02 -32.91
CA VAL A 221 -20.62 14.31 -31.64
C VAL A 221 -21.80 14.68 -30.73
N SER A 222 -22.41 13.69 -30.09
CA SER A 222 -23.40 13.94 -29.02
C SER A 222 -22.73 14.12 -27.65
N TRP A 223 -23.44 14.65 -26.65
CA TRP A 223 -22.93 14.73 -25.28
C TRP A 223 -22.58 13.36 -24.67
N ALA A 224 -23.35 12.32 -24.98
CA ALA A 224 -23.05 10.96 -24.55
C ALA A 224 -21.77 10.42 -25.22
N GLU A 225 -21.59 10.65 -26.53
CA GLU A 225 -20.34 10.30 -27.21
C GLU A 225 -19.15 11.10 -26.66
N ALA A 226 -19.31 12.40 -26.40
CA ALA A 226 -18.26 13.24 -25.84
C ALA A 226 -17.81 12.75 -24.45
N TRP A 227 -18.75 12.32 -23.59
CA TRP A 227 -18.44 11.68 -22.30
C TRP A 227 -17.59 10.42 -22.50
N GLU A 228 -18.01 9.51 -23.37
CA GLU A 228 -17.28 8.26 -23.63
C GLU A 228 -15.89 8.50 -24.23
N ILE A 229 -15.78 9.43 -25.18
CA ILE A 229 -14.52 9.73 -25.85
C ILE A 229 -13.56 10.47 -24.91
N ALA A 230 -14.07 11.40 -24.10
CA ALA A 230 -13.26 12.18 -23.16
C ALA A 230 -12.87 11.41 -21.90
N ARG A 231 -13.55 10.29 -21.61
CA ARG A 231 -13.31 9.44 -20.45
C ARG A 231 -11.80 9.14 -20.30
N PRO A 232 -11.17 9.53 -19.18
CA PRO A 232 -9.77 9.24 -18.96
C PRO A 232 -9.57 7.75 -18.66
N TRP A 233 -8.35 7.25 -18.89
CA TRP A 233 -7.94 6.02 -18.22
C TRP A 233 -7.73 6.28 -16.73
N PHE A 234 -8.10 5.32 -15.89
CA PHE A 234 -7.85 5.26 -14.44
C PHE A 234 -7.80 3.79 -14.02
N VAL A 235 -7.41 3.50 -12.79
CA VAL A 235 -7.46 2.12 -12.26
C VAL A 235 -8.91 1.68 -12.11
N ASP A 236 -9.31 0.60 -12.78
CA ASP A 236 -10.68 0.07 -12.63
C ASP A 236 -10.91 -0.30 -11.16
N PRO A 237 -11.97 0.24 -10.50
CA PRO A 237 -12.28 -0.08 -9.10
C PRO A 237 -12.48 -1.59 -8.81
N SER A 238 -12.69 -2.40 -9.85
CA SER A 238 -12.80 -3.86 -9.76
C SER A 238 -11.44 -4.58 -9.78
N ALA A 239 -10.36 -3.91 -10.16
CA ALA A 239 -9.03 -4.48 -10.24
C ALA A 239 -8.47 -4.78 -8.84
N PRO A 240 -7.65 -5.85 -8.67
CA PRO A 240 -6.97 -6.06 -7.41
C PRO A 240 -6.03 -4.91 -7.08
N LYS A 241 -5.93 -4.55 -5.80
CA LYS A 241 -5.10 -3.43 -5.33
C LYS A 241 -3.64 -3.60 -5.78
N PHE A 242 -3.01 -2.51 -6.21
CA PHE A 242 -1.59 -2.44 -6.60
C PHE A 242 -1.19 -3.28 -7.83
N THR A 243 -2.12 -3.61 -8.72
CA THR A 243 -1.83 -4.42 -9.91
C THR A 243 -1.68 -3.62 -11.21
N MET A 244 -2.35 -2.47 -11.34
CA MET A 244 -2.35 -1.66 -12.57
C MET A 244 -1.33 -0.52 -12.54
N ASN A 245 -0.06 -0.85 -12.28
CA ASN A 245 1.03 0.12 -12.26
C ASN A 245 1.68 0.29 -13.64
N ALA A 246 2.30 1.45 -13.86
CA ALA A 246 3.38 1.60 -14.81
C ALA A 246 4.69 1.23 -14.12
N ILE A 247 5.37 0.20 -14.62
CA ILE A 247 6.64 -0.28 -14.07
C ILE A 247 7.75 0.04 -15.07
N HIS A 248 8.85 0.61 -14.58
CA HIS A 248 10.02 0.88 -15.39
C HIS A 248 10.49 -0.40 -16.13
N PRO A 249 10.99 -0.35 -17.37
CA PRO A 249 11.43 -1.55 -18.10
C PRO A 249 12.53 -2.37 -17.39
N GLU A 250 13.30 -1.73 -16.53
CA GLU A 250 14.30 -2.38 -15.65
C GLU A 250 13.77 -2.68 -14.24
N HIS A 251 12.46 -2.55 -14.03
CA HIS A 251 11.70 -2.96 -12.83
C HIS A 251 12.03 -2.26 -11.51
N TRP A 252 12.99 -1.32 -11.45
CA TRP A 252 13.40 -0.65 -10.20
C TRP A 252 12.48 0.47 -9.73
N PHE A 253 11.61 1.01 -10.60
CA PHE A 253 10.64 2.07 -10.27
C PHE A 253 9.23 1.70 -10.71
N GLN A 254 8.23 2.15 -9.95
CA GLN A 254 6.82 2.01 -10.31
C GLN A 254 5.98 3.23 -9.89
N GLY A 255 4.91 3.47 -10.64
CA GLY A 255 3.92 4.50 -10.35
C GLY A 255 2.51 4.11 -10.79
N GLU A 256 1.51 4.69 -10.16
CA GLU A 256 0.09 4.56 -10.51
C GLU A 256 -0.43 5.96 -10.85
N TYR A 257 -1.03 6.11 -12.04
CA TYR A 257 -1.64 7.37 -12.47
C TYR A 257 -3.09 7.43 -12.00
N ASP A 258 -3.53 8.55 -11.42
CA ASP A 258 -4.93 8.70 -11.01
C ASP A 258 -5.84 8.78 -12.26
N LEU A 259 -5.59 9.75 -13.17
CA LEU A 259 -6.25 9.83 -14.47
C LEU A 259 -5.27 10.11 -15.62
N VAL A 260 -5.55 9.55 -16.80
CA VAL A 260 -4.85 9.84 -18.06
C VAL A 260 -5.84 10.16 -19.18
N TYR A 261 -5.95 11.43 -19.54
CA TYR A 261 -6.75 11.89 -20.68
C TYR A 261 -5.97 11.72 -21.99
N ARG A 262 -6.63 11.25 -23.06
CA ARG A 262 -6.00 11.04 -24.38
C ARG A 262 -6.84 11.52 -25.55
N TRP A 263 -8.07 11.98 -25.30
CA TRP A 263 -9.07 12.27 -26.33
C TRP A 263 -8.64 13.34 -27.34
N SER A 264 -7.82 14.30 -26.90
CA SER A 264 -7.27 15.38 -27.74
C SER A 264 -6.16 14.90 -28.69
N GLY A 265 -5.73 13.64 -28.59
CA GLY A 265 -4.60 13.08 -29.31
C GLY A 265 -3.24 13.30 -28.64
N THR A 266 -3.18 14.08 -27.55
CA THR A 266 -1.96 14.25 -26.74
C THR A 266 -2.26 13.89 -25.27
N PRO A 267 -1.53 12.94 -24.66
CA PRO A 267 -1.81 12.50 -23.29
C PRO A 267 -1.66 13.61 -22.25
N VAL A 268 -2.58 13.69 -21.28
CA VAL A 268 -2.47 14.55 -20.09
C VAL A 268 -2.63 13.68 -18.85
N ILE A 269 -1.63 13.71 -17.96
CA ILE A 269 -1.67 13.02 -16.67
C ILE A 269 -2.26 13.98 -15.63
N VAL A 270 -3.23 13.48 -14.88
CA VAL A 270 -3.90 14.21 -13.81
C VAL A 270 -3.78 13.42 -12.51
N ASP A 271 -3.39 14.12 -11.45
CA ASP A 271 -3.29 13.63 -10.08
C ASP A 271 -4.41 14.29 -9.26
N ILE A 272 -5.30 13.48 -8.69
CA ILE A 272 -6.47 13.95 -7.94
C ILE A 272 -6.09 14.07 -6.47
N LYS A 273 -6.41 15.21 -5.84
CA LYS A 273 -6.20 15.40 -4.40
C LYS A 273 -7.47 15.90 -3.73
N ALA A 274 -8.03 15.05 -2.87
CA ALA A 274 -9.08 15.39 -1.91
C ALA A 274 -8.54 16.27 -0.76
N SER A 275 -8.02 17.45 -1.11
CA SER A 275 -7.41 18.39 -0.18
C SER A 275 -7.48 19.82 -0.71
N LEU A 276 -7.14 20.79 0.15
CA LEU A 276 -7.00 22.19 -0.23
C LEU A 276 -5.71 22.49 -1.02
N GLY A 277 -4.69 21.63 -0.91
CA GLY A 277 -3.36 21.93 -1.46
C GLY A 277 -2.62 23.07 -0.76
N ALA A 278 -2.84 23.27 0.54
CA ALA A 278 -2.32 24.41 1.30
C ALA A 278 -1.27 24.03 2.36
N ASN A 279 -0.45 23.01 2.07
CA ASN A 279 0.59 22.54 2.99
C ASN A 279 1.83 22.03 2.23
N ASP A 280 2.92 21.78 2.98
CA ASP A 280 4.22 21.32 2.46
C ASP A 280 4.12 20.12 1.51
N ARG A 281 3.19 19.19 1.76
CA ARG A 281 2.97 18.00 0.92
C ARG A 281 2.55 18.36 -0.52
N SER A 282 2.03 19.56 -0.74
CA SER A 282 1.67 20.04 -2.08
C SER A 282 2.89 20.12 -3.02
N GLY A 283 4.09 20.31 -2.47
CA GLY A 283 5.32 20.25 -3.25
C GLY A 283 5.67 18.83 -3.70
N ASP A 284 5.30 17.79 -2.95
CA ASP A 284 5.56 16.40 -3.33
C ASP A 284 4.75 15.99 -4.54
N TYR A 285 3.52 16.49 -4.67
CA TYR A 285 2.67 16.23 -5.83
C TYR A 285 3.26 16.82 -7.12
N VAL A 286 3.94 17.97 -7.03
CA VAL A 286 4.64 18.57 -8.17
C VAL A 286 5.78 17.68 -8.64
N GLU A 287 6.64 17.23 -7.73
CA GLU A 287 7.76 16.36 -8.07
C GLU A 287 7.29 14.96 -8.52
N GLN A 288 6.23 14.43 -7.90
CA GLN A 288 5.62 13.16 -8.32
C GLN A 288 5.12 13.23 -9.77
N LEU A 289 4.46 14.31 -10.20
CA LEU A 289 3.99 14.44 -11.58
C LEU A 289 5.14 14.51 -12.59
N LYS A 290 6.28 15.11 -12.24
CA LYS A 290 7.47 15.09 -13.10
C LYS A 290 8.06 13.69 -13.23
N MET A 291 8.15 12.94 -12.12
CA MET A 291 8.56 11.52 -12.16
C MET A 291 7.59 10.68 -13.01
N TYR A 292 6.30 11.00 -12.99
CA TYR A 292 5.27 10.35 -13.81
C TYR A 292 5.40 10.69 -15.29
N ALA A 293 5.82 11.90 -15.66
CA ALA A 293 6.16 12.23 -17.05
C ALA A 293 7.38 11.42 -17.53
N MET A 294 8.44 11.32 -16.71
CA MET A 294 9.59 10.46 -16.99
C MET A 294 9.15 9.01 -17.18
N LEU A 295 8.37 8.47 -16.24
CA LEU A 295 7.91 7.09 -16.29
C LEU A 295 7.04 6.82 -17.54
N TRP A 296 6.19 7.77 -17.93
CA TRP A 296 5.45 7.72 -19.19
C TRP A 296 6.40 7.61 -20.37
N TYR A 297 7.34 8.54 -20.50
CA TYR A 297 8.31 8.57 -21.60
C TYR A 297 9.06 7.25 -21.75
N VAL A 298 9.62 6.73 -20.65
CA VAL A 298 10.40 5.49 -20.67
C VAL A 298 9.53 4.26 -21.00
N THR A 299 8.35 4.15 -20.39
CA THR A 299 7.41 3.02 -20.65
C THR A 299 6.79 3.06 -22.04
N HIS A 300 6.93 4.17 -22.77
CA HIS A 300 6.53 4.32 -24.18
C HIS A 300 7.74 4.26 -25.12
N GLU A 301 8.77 3.50 -24.74
CA GLU A 301 9.98 3.28 -25.52
C GLU A 301 10.68 4.58 -25.94
N ARG A 302 10.55 5.64 -25.12
CA ARG A 302 11.11 6.97 -25.38
C ARG A 302 10.59 7.62 -26.69
N LYS A 303 9.39 7.21 -27.15
CA LYS A 303 8.77 7.70 -28.41
C LYS A 303 7.62 8.68 -28.21
N GLU A 304 7.06 8.77 -27.01
CA GLU A 304 5.91 9.62 -26.71
C GLU A 304 6.13 10.37 -25.39
N THR A 305 5.88 11.67 -25.40
CA THR A 305 5.84 12.51 -24.21
C THR A 305 4.40 12.93 -23.93
N VAL A 306 4.11 13.24 -22.67
CA VAL A 306 2.81 13.84 -22.31
C VAL A 306 2.74 15.30 -22.77
N GLY A 307 1.54 15.78 -23.08
CA GLY A 307 1.28 17.17 -23.43
C GLY A 307 0.91 18.05 -22.24
N GLY A 308 0.63 17.45 -21.08
CA GLY A 308 0.27 18.19 -19.88
C GLY A 308 0.32 17.36 -18.61
N LEU A 309 0.56 18.06 -17.50
CA LEU A 309 0.54 17.54 -16.14
C LEU A 309 -0.37 18.44 -15.30
N GLN A 310 -1.29 17.87 -14.54
CA GLN A 310 -2.23 18.64 -13.72
C GLN A 310 -2.44 18.00 -12.35
N ILE A 311 -2.63 18.85 -11.34
CA ILE A 311 -3.15 18.46 -10.03
C ILE A 311 -4.55 19.03 -9.89
N TRP A 312 -5.52 18.17 -9.62
CA TRP A 312 -6.90 18.58 -9.35
C TRP A 312 -7.12 18.64 -7.84
N TYR A 313 -7.12 19.86 -7.29
CA TYR A 313 -7.47 20.06 -5.89
C TYR A 313 -8.98 20.10 -5.76
N LEU A 314 -9.54 19.09 -5.09
CA LEU A 314 -10.98 18.97 -4.95
C LEU A 314 -11.52 19.76 -3.75
N GLY A 315 -10.72 19.89 -2.69
CA GLY A 315 -11.11 20.63 -1.49
C GLY A 315 -11.07 22.15 -1.70
N HIS A 316 -10.26 22.61 -2.65
CA HIS A 316 -10.27 23.96 -3.18
C HIS A 316 -10.41 23.83 -4.69
N PRO A 317 -11.63 23.95 -5.25
CA PRO A 317 -11.97 23.52 -6.61
C PRO A 317 -11.14 24.29 -7.65
N SER A 318 -9.94 23.78 -7.93
CA SER A 318 -8.94 24.41 -8.77
C SER A 318 -8.04 23.36 -9.41
N ILE A 319 -7.60 23.67 -10.63
CA ILE A 319 -6.66 22.88 -11.39
C ILE A 319 -5.32 23.61 -11.38
N LYS A 320 -4.26 22.94 -10.94
CA LYS A 320 -2.89 23.44 -11.02
C LYS A 320 -2.17 22.74 -12.16
N SER A 321 -1.79 23.49 -13.20
CA SER A 321 -0.93 22.98 -14.27
C SER A 321 0.53 22.95 -13.84
N ILE A 322 1.22 21.87 -14.18
CA ILE A 322 2.67 21.68 -13.97
C ILE A 322 3.36 21.71 -15.33
N ALA A 323 4.52 22.36 -15.40
CA ALA A 323 5.34 22.32 -16.59
C ALA A 323 5.78 20.88 -16.87
N VAL A 324 5.59 20.43 -18.11
CA VAL A 324 6.09 19.11 -18.55
C VAL A 324 7.62 19.21 -18.64
N PRO A 325 8.38 18.32 -17.96
CA PRO A 325 9.83 18.31 -18.10
C PRO A 325 10.23 18.00 -19.54
N SER A 326 11.30 18.63 -20.00
CA SER A 326 11.97 18.31 -21.25
C SER A 326 12.53 16.88 -21.23
N VAL A 327 12.90 16.36 -22.40
CA VAL A 327 13.50 15.00 -22.51
C VAL A 327 14.80 14.91 -21.71
N ASP A 328 15.62 15.96 -21.72
CA ASP A 328 16.86 15.99 -20.95
C ASP A 328 16.58 16.00 -19.44
N GLU A 329 15.63 16.82 -18.96
CA GLU A 329 15.21 16.81 -17.55
C GLU A 329 14.59 15.46 -17.14
N MET A 330 13.85 14.79 -18.03
CA MET A 330 13.32 13.44 -17.74
C MET A 330 14.43 12.40 -17.63
N GLN A 331 15.51 12.53 -18.39
CA GLN A 331 16.68 11.66 -18.25
C GLN A 331 17.39 11.91 -16.92
N GLU A 332 17.57 13.17 -16.52
CA GLU A 332 18.14 13.52 -15.21
C GLU A 332 17.30 12.94 -14.06
N ILE A 333 15.97 13.06 -14.14
CA ILE A 333 15.05 12.46 -13.14
C ILE A 333 15.20 10.93 -13.11
N GLU A 334 15.31 10.27 -14.27
CA GLU A 334 15.51 8.82 -14.34
C GLU A 334 16.81 8.41 -13.64
N ASP A 335 17.92 9.08 -13.96
CA ASP A 335 19.25 8.80 -13.42
C ASP A 335 19.29 9.05 -11.89
N GLU A 336 18.71 10.16 -11.43
CA GLU A 336 18.60 10.48 -9.99
C GLU A 336 17.79 9.42 -9.24
N MET A 337 16.64 9.00 -9.79
CA MET A 337 15.81 7.98 -9.16
C MET A 337 16.48 6.60 -9.21
N LYS A 338 17.25 6.29 -10.26
CA LYS A 338 18.02 5.05 -10.32
C LYS A 338 19.10 5.02 -9.24
N ALA A 339 19.90 6.08 -9.13
CA ALA A 339 20.93 6.20 -8.10
C ALA A 339 20.34 6.09 -6.68
N LEU A 340 19.18 6.74 -6.46
CA LEU A 340 18.49 6.67 -5.18
C LEU A 340 17.95 5.26 -4.88
N TRP A 341 17.47 4.53 -5.90
CA TRP A 341 17.08 3.14 -5.72
C TRP A 341 18.28 2.25 -5.35
N GLU A 342 19.42 2.42 -6.02
CA GLU A 342 20.66 1.69 -5.70
C GLU A 342 21.08 1.94 -4.25
N GLU A 343 21.11 3.21 -3.82
CA GLU A 343 21.45 3.62 -2.46
C GLU A 343 20.52 3.01 -1.40
N LEU A 344 19.21 2.96 -1.66
CA LEU A 344 18.20 2.62 -0.65
C LEU A 344 17.67 1.18 -0.69
N LYS A 345 17.85 0.47 -1.81
CA LYS A 345 17.15 -0.79 -2.10
C LYS A 345 18.07 -1.91 -2.57
N GLU A 346 19.24 -1.61 -3.13
CA GLU A 346 20.21 -2.66 -3.46
C GLU A 346 20.80 -3.29 -2.19
N SER A 347 21.03 -2.45 -1.17
CA SER A 347 21.31 -2.89 0.20
C SER A 347 20.44 -2.14 1.19
N THR A 348 20.23 -2.73 2.37
CA THR A 348 19.50 -2.00 3.43
C THR A 348 20.46 -0.99 4.04
N PRO A 349 20.15 0.32 3.99
CA PRO A 349 21.02 1.34 4.59
C PRO A 349 21.10 1.14 6.10
N LEU A 350 22.16 1.65 6.71
CA LEU A 350 22.28 1.76 8.17
C LEU A 350 21.57 3.03 8.66
N LEU A 351 21.31 3.10 9.97
CA LEU A 351 20.67 4.27 10.58
C LEU A 351 21.48 5.56 10.36
N ASP A 352 22.81 5.44 10.39
CA ASP A 352 23.75 6.55 10.21
C ASP A 352 23.78 7.08 8.77
N ASP A 353 23.46 6.23 7.78
CA ASP A 353 23.32 6.63 6.37
C ASP A 353 22.05 7.49 6.16
N CYS A 354 21.15 7.49 7.13
CA CYS A 354 19.88 8.23 7.09
C CYS A 354 19.84 9.30 8.19
N PRO A 355 20.59 10.41 8.05
CA PRO A 355 20.72 11.41 9.09
C PRO A 355 19.38 12.10 9.40
N PRO A 356 19.19 12.58 10.64
CA PRO A 356 17.98 13.25 11.09
C PRO A 356 17.92 14.72 10.62
N GLU A 357 18.29 14.98 9.37
CA GLU A 357 18.39 16.33 8.79
C GLU A 357 17.23 16.56 7.80
N PRO A 358 16.03 16.94 8.28
CA PRO A 358 14.91 17.19 7.38
C PRO A 358 15.14 18.45 6.54
N ARG A 359 14.68 18.42 5.28
CA ARG A 359 14.57 19.63 4.48
C ARG A 359 13.56 20.61 5.10
N PRO A 360 13.77 21.93 4.92
CA PRO A 360 12.81 22.96 5.30
C PRO A 360 11.41 22.66 4.75
N MET A 361 10.39 23.09 5.48
CA MET A 361 9.01 23.01 5.02
C MET A 361 8.79 23.98 3.84
N ARG A 362 8.01 23.57 2.86
CA ARG A 362 7.57 24.42 1.74
C ARG A 362 6.25 25.10 2.08
N GLY A 363 6.10 26.35 1.64
CA GLY A 363 4.86 27.12 1.80
C GLY A 363 3.92 26.94 0.62
N PHE A 364 2.64 26.70 0.90
CA PHE A 364 1.58 26.65 -0.12
C PHE A 364 0.28 27.24 0.40
N SER A 365 -0.36 28.09 -0.40
CA SER A 365 -1.75 28.50 -0.20
C SER A 365 -2.71 27.57 -0.96
N PRO A 366 -4.05 27.65 -0.72
CA PRO A 366 -5.02 26.79 -1.40
C PRO A 366 -4.86 26.76 -2.92
N GLY A 367 -5.08 25.59 -3.52
CA GLY A 367 -4.81 25.30 -4.93
C GLY A 367 -3.35 24.97 -5.25
N GLY A 368 -2.52 24.70 -4.23
CA GLY A 368 -1.11 24.34 -4.43
C GLY A 368 -0.27 25.51 -4.93
N ILE A 369 -0.65 26.76 -4.63
CA ILE A 369 0.08 27.96 -5.06
C ILE A 369 1.28 28.15 -4.13
N PRO A 370 2.53 28.18 -4.64
CA PRO A 370 3.71 28.35 -3.79
C PRO A 370 3.68 29.68 -3.04
N THR A 371 4.07 29.64 -1.77
CA THR A 371 4.28 30.82 -0.92
C THR A 371 5.63 30.71 -0.22
N ASP A 372 6.00 31.75 0.53
CA ASP A 372 7.19 31.68 1.39
C ASP A 372 7.09 30.49 2.36
N PRO A 373 8.21 29.77 2.61
CA PRO A 373 8.30 28.73 3.61
C PRO A 373 7.76 29.18 4.98
N PRO A 374 7.00 28.33 5.69
CA PRO A 374 6.62 28.63 7.06
C PRO A 374 7.86 28.65 7.97
N GLN A 375 7.79 29.38 9.09
CA GLN A 375 8.87 29.42 10.08
C GLN A 375 9.01 28.12 10.88
N GLU A 376 7.96 27.30 10.93
CA GLU A 376 7.92 26.04 11.67
C GLU A 376 8.86 25.00 11.04
N ALA A 377 9.57 24.25 11.89
CA ALA A 377 10.40 23.15 11.45
C ALA A 377 9.55 21.90 11.22
N ARG A 378 10.00 21.02 10.32
CA ARG A 378 9.33 19.73 10.05
C ARG A 378 9.20 18.87 11.30
N CYS A 379 10.20 18.94 12.19
CA CYS A 379 10.25 18.17 13.43
C CYS A 379 9.18 18.58 14.46
N ASP A 380 8.67 19.82 14.41
CA ASP A 380 7.70 20.34 15.39
C ASP A 380 6.39 19.54 15.37
N ARG A 381 6.02 19.01 14.20
CA ARG A 381 4.78 18.23 13.96
C ARG A 381 5.06 16.77 13.60
N CYS A 382 6.28 16.29 13.77
CA CYS A 382 6.64 14.92 13.42
C CYS A 382 6.15 13.94 14.50
N ASP A 383 5.43 12.89 14.09
CA ASP A 383 4.96 11.82 14.99
C ASP A 383 6.10 11.12 15.75
N TRP A 384 7.33 11.20 15.22
CA TRP A 384 8.51 10.54 15.75
C TRP A 384 9.43 11.47 16.55
N ARG A 385 9.04 12.72 16.81
CA ARG A 385 9.92 13.69 17.47
C ARG A 385 10.43 13.20 18.82
N SER A 386 9.61 12.46 19.57
CA SER A 386 9.93 11.94 20.91
C SER A 386 11.01 10.85 20.91
N VAL A 387 11.28 10.23 19.76
CA VAL A 387 12.29 9.16 19.62
C VAL A 387 13.42 9.53 18.66
N CYS A 388 13.26 10.60 17.88
CA CYS A 388 14.24 11.10 16.94
C CYS A 388 15.19 12.11 17.59
N PRO A 389 16.51 12.05 17.35
CA PRO A 389 17.49 13.02 17.90
C PRO A 389 17.28 14.48 17.43
N SER A 390 16.65 14.71 16.27
CA SER A 390 16.29 16.08 15.84
C SER A 390 14.99 16.60 16.49
N GLY A 391 14.35 15.78 17.32
CA GLY A 391 13.29 16.21 18.23
C GLY A 391 13.78 16.18 19.67
N GLU A 392 13.20 15.31 20.48
CA GLU A 392 13.48 15.13 21.90
C GLU A 392 14.14 13.76 22.22
N GLY A 393 14.27 12.90 21.20
CA GLY A 393 14.81 11.56 21.34
C GLY A 393 16.34 11.50 21.27
N THR A 394 16.87 10.28 21.12
CA THR A 394 18.30 10.03 20.99
C THR A 394 18.54 8.71 20.27
N ASP A 395 19.64 8.63 19.52
CA ASP A 395 20.15 7.38 18.95
C ASP A 395 21.05 6.63 19.93
N GLU A 396 21.46 7.28 21.03
CA GLU A 396 22.36 6.70 22.02
C GLU A 396 21.68 5.61 22.87
N GLN A 397 22.49 4.69 23.37
CA GLN A 397 22.02 3.63 24.26
C GLN A 397 21.46 4.22 25.56
N ARG A 398 20.14 4.06 25.78
CA ARG A 398 19.47 4.51 27.02
C ARG A 398 19.56 3.49 28.17
N LEU A 399 19.35 2.20 27.87
CA LEU A 399 19.36 1.14 28.89
C LEU A 399 20.68 0.37 28.86
N SER A 400 21.26 0.09 30.03
CA SER A 400 22.43 -0.78 30.15
C SER A 400 22.14 -2.20 29.66
N SER A 401 23.16 -2.92 29.16
CA SER A 401 23.07 -4.29 28.60
C SER A 401 22.50 -5.35 29.56
N SER A 402 22.36 -5.04 30.84
CA SER A 402 21.56 -5.81 31.78
C SER A 402 20.88 -4.88 32.77
N VAL A 403 19.68 -5.21 33.24
CA VAL A 403 18.95 -4.39 34.23
C VAL A 403 18.55 -5.21 35.45
N GLN A 404 18.40 -4.57 36.60
CA GLN A 404 17.87 -5.23 37.79
C GLN A 404 16.34 -5.09 37.82
N LEU A 405 15.62 -6.16 37.48
CA LEU A 405 14.15 -6.15 37.54
C LEU A 405 13.64 -6.33 38.98
N PRO A 406 12.55 -5.64 39.38
CA PRO A 406 11.97 -5.81 40.71
C PRO A 406 11.54 -7.27 40.95
N GLY A 407 12.01 -7.85 42.07
CA GLY A 407 11.75 -9.25 42.44
C GLY A 407 12.65 -10.29 41.76
N SER A 408 13.61 -9.87 40.94
CA SER A 408 14.67 -10.76 40.45
C SER A 408 15.89 -10.71 41.38
N ASN A 409 16.55 -11.86 41.59
CA ASN A 409 17.81 -11.92 42.34
C ASN A 409 19.04 -11.77 41.43
N GLN A 410 18.85 -11.81 40.11
CA GLN A 410 19.90 -11.65 39.11
C GLN A 410 19.56 -10.48 38.18
N ARG A 411 20.59 -9.84 37.62
CA ARG A 411 20.39 -8.87 36.54
C ARG A 411 19.89 -9.60 35.30
N THR A 412 18.86 -9.06 34.67
CA THR A 412 18.29 -9.54 33.43
C THR A 412 19.14 -9.02 32.27
N PRO A 413 19.86 -9.88 31.53
CA PRO A 413 20.58 -9.44 30.33
C PRO A 413 19.57 -9.03 29.25
N LEU A 414 19.86 -7.94 28.54
CA LEU A 414 19.08 -7.42 27.44
C LEU A 414 19.81 -7.68 26.13
N GLN A 415 19.12 -8.29 25.17
CA GLN A 415 19.63 -8.44 23.82
C GLN A 415 19.32 -7.18 23.00
N GLN A 416 20.30 -6.79 22.18
CA GLN A 416 20.16 -5.71 21.21
C GLN A 416 19.14 -6.09 20.15
N ILE A 417 18.17 -5.21 19.91
CA ILE A 417 17.05 -5.49 19.01
C ILE A 417 17.54 -5.74 17.57
N GLY A 418 18.54 -5.00 17.11
CA GLY A 418 19.14 -5.18 15.77
C GLY A 418 19.84 -6.52 15.56
N THR A 419 20.13 -7.28 16.64
CA THR A 419 20.79 -8.59 16.58
C THR A 419 19.81 -9.77 16.64
N LEU A 420 18.51 -9.51 16.80
CA LEU A 420 17.50 -10.56 16.89
C LEU A 420 17.37 -11.25 15.53
N ASN A 421 17.48 -12.57 15.52
CA ASN A 421 17.23 -13.38 14.34
C ASN A 421 16.21 -14.48 14.67
N PRO A 422 14.96 -14.39 14.16
CA PRO A 422 13.95 -15.42 14.37
C PRO A 422 14.11 -16.62 13.44
N ARG A 423 15.00 -16.57 12.44
CA ARG A 423 15.10 -17.60 11.41
C ARG A 423 16.05 -18.72 11.82
N ALA A 424 15.62 -19.94 11.55
CA ALA A 424 16.38 -21.16 11.78
C ALA A 424 16.30 -22.07 10.56
N THR A 425 17.45 -22.63 10.18
CA THR A 425 17.52 -23.77 9.27
C THR A 425 17.55 -25.04 10.11
N VAL A 426 16.58 -25.95 9.90
CA VAL A 426 16.38 -27.15 10.72
C VAL A 426 16.30 -28.38 9.84
N ARG A 427 17.04 -29.43 10.22
CA ARG A 427 17.03 -30.74 9.57
C ARG A 427 16.16 -31.73 10.32
N GLY A 428 15.38 -32.54 9.60
CA GLY A 428 14.59 -33.60 10.22
C GLY A 428 13.82 -34.47 9.25
N GLU A 429 12.95 -35.31 9.81
CA GLU A 429 12.07 -36.21 9.05
C GLU A 429 10.62 -35.75 9.19
N LEU A 430 9.86 -35.70 8.08
CA LEU A 430 8.43 -35.42 8.13
C LEU A 430 7.67 -36.57 8.81
N PHE A 431 7.16 -36.34 10.01
CA PHE A 431 6.39 -37.33 10.76
C PHE A 431 4.92 -37.39 10.35
N SER A 432 4.34 -36.25 9.99
CA SER A 432 2.96 -36.14 9.50
C SER A 432 2.83 -35.01 8.49
N VAL A 433 1.97 -35.20 7.49
CA VAL A 433 1.65 -34.18 6.49
C VAL A 433 0.13 -34.07 6.37
N GLY A 434 -0.39 -32.86 6.56
CA GLY A 434 -1.80 -32.52 6.40
C GLY A 434 -2.02 -31.70 5.13
N TYR A 435 -2.77 -32.26 4.19
CA TYR A 435 -3.15 -31.61 2.94
C TYR A 435 -4.49 -30.88 3.10
N VAL A 436 -4.64 -29.74 2.40
CA VAL A 436 -5.91 -29.01 2.26
C VAL A 436 -6.34 -29.05 0.77
N ARG A 437 -7.51 -28.49 0.42
CA ARG A 437 -7.96 -28.34 -0.99
C ARG A 437 -6.79 -27.85 -1.86
N ASP A 438 -6.71 -28.42 -3.06
CA ASP A 438 -5.63 -28.21 -4.05
C ASP A 438 -4.29 -28.88 -3.72
N ASN A 439 -4.28 -29.86 -2.80
CA ASN A 439 -3.14 -30.74 -2.53
C ASN A 439 -1.87 -30.01 -2.00
N ILE A 440 -2.05 -28.83 -1.39
CA ILE A 440 -0.98 -28.04 -0.79
C ILE A 440 -0.77 -28.49 0.68
N PRO A 441 0.45 -28.87 1.10
CA PRO A 441 0.75 -29.32 2.46
C PRO A 441 0.89 -28.12 3.41
N LEU A 442 -0.24 -27.60 3.92
CA LEU A 442 -0.22 -26.38 4.75
C LEU A 442 0.20 -26.62 6.21
N LYS A 443 0.10 -27.86 6.72
CA LYS A 443 0.49 -28.22 8.09
C LYS A 443 1.26 -29.52 8.11
N MET A 444 2.45 -29.50 8.67
CA MET A 444 3.29 -30.71 8.81
C MET A 444 3.87 -30.80 10.22
N THR A 445 4.42 -31.96 10.55
CA THR A 445 5.20 -32.14 11.78
C THR A 445 6.58 -32.65 11.39
N LEU A 446 7.61 -31.90 11.74
CA LEU A 446 9.01 -32.31 11.64
C LEU A 446 9.39 -33.09 12.89
N LYS A 447 10.16 -34.16 12.74
CA LYS A 447 10.73 -34.95 13.82
C LYS A 447 12.25 -34.95 13.73
N GLN A 448 12.90 -34.70 14.86
CA GLN A 448 14.34 -34.78 15.03
C GLN A 448 14.64 -35.60 16.30
N GLY A 449 15.07 -36.85 16.13
CA GLY A 449 15.22 -37.79 17.25
C GLY A 449 13.89 -38.05 17.98
N ALA A 450 13.82 -37.72 19.27
CA ALA A 450 12.60 -37.82 20.07
C ALA A 450 11.72 -36.55 20.01
N ASN A 451 12.20 -35.50 19.36
CA ASN A 451 11.62 -34.16 19.40
C ASN A 451 10.78 -33.88 18.16
N THR A 452 9.79 -32.99 18.31
CA THR A 452 8.91 -32.62 17.20
C THR A 452 8.66 -31.11 17.15
N ALA A 453 8.52 -30.58 15.94
CA ALA A 453 8.11 -29.21 15.67
C ALA A 453 6.97 -29.19 14.65
N HIS A 454 6.03 -28.26 14.80
CA HIS A 454 4.97 -28.05 13.82
C HIS A 454 5.46 -27.11 12.71
N ILE A 455 5.33 -27.53 11.47
CA ILE A 455 5.56 -26.67 10.31
C ILE A 455 4.22 -26.05 9.89
N GLN A 456 4.20 -24.74 9.75
CA GLN A 456 3.04 -24.00 9.26
C GLN A 456 3.41 -23.23 7.99
N VAL A 457 2.80 -23.60 6.87
CA VAL A 457 2.98 -22.86 5.61
C VAL A 457 2.05 -21.66 5.62
N VAL A 458 2.63 -20.46 5.64
CA VAL A 458 1.88 -19.19 5.66
C VAL A 458 1.92 -18.51 4.28
N ALA A 459 2.97 -18.76 3.50
CA ALA A 459 3.06 -18.40 2.08
C ALA A 459 3.37 -19.64 1.24
N THR A 460 2.66 -19.84 0.14
CA THR A 460 2.84 -21.00 -0.76
C THR A 460 3.87 -20.74 -1.86
N ALA A 461 4.19 -19.48 -2.14
CA ALA A 461 5.25 -19.06 -3.04
C ALA A 461 6.30 -18.25 -2.26
N ASN A 462 7.57 -18.43 -2.62
CA ASN A 462 8.70 -17.68 -2.10
C ASN A 462 8.81 -16.30 -2.79
N ALA A 463 9.81 -15.50 -2.41
CA ALA A 463 10.04 -14.17 -2.97
C ALA A 463 10.31 -14.18 -4.49
N ASP A 464 10.82 -15.29 -5.02
CA ASP A 464 11.11 -15.51 -6.44
C ASP A 464 9.92 -16.13 -7.21
N GLY A 465 8.79 -16.39 -6.53
CA GLY A 465 7.60 -17.01 -7.11
C GLY A 465 7.64 -18.54 -7.19
N GLU A 466 8.69 -19.20 -6.69
CA GLU A 466 8.79 -20.66 -6.58
C GLU A 466 7.98 -21.20 -5.38
N PRO A 467 7.56 -22.48 -5.39
CA PRO A 467 6.89 -23.07 -4.24
C PRO A 467 7.77 -23.06 -2.98
N THR A 468 7.24 -22.57 -1.84
CA THR A 468 7.95 -22.66 -0.55
C THR A 468 8.16 -24.10 -0.10
N VAL A 469 7.29 -25.01 -0.54
CA VAL A 469 7.45 -26.45 -0.39
C VAL A 469 7.94 -27.03 -1.72
N ALA A 470 9.27 -27.10 -1.87
CA ALA A 470 9.95 -27.51 -3.10
C ALA A 470 10.22 -29.03 -3.17
N VAL A 471 9.69 -29.81 -2.23
CA VAL A 471 9.85 -31.26 -2.14
C VAL A 471 8.49 -31.93 -1.98
N PRO A 472 8.27 -33.13 -2.55
CA PRO A 472 7.07 -33.92 -2.25
C PRO A 472 6.96 -34.22 -0.75
N ALA A 473 6.04 -33.54 -0.06
CA ALA A 473 5.87 -33.66 1.38
C ALA A 473 5.18 -34.99 1.75
N MET A 474 5.95 -36.05 1.98
CA MET A 474 5.43 -37.35 2.43
C MET A 474 5.98 -37.73 3.80
N LYS A 475 5.20 -38.49 4.57
CA LYS A 475 5.67 -39.06 5.83
C LYS A 475 6.93 -39.91 5.59
N GLY A 476 7.97 -39.72 6.40
CA GLY A 476 9.25 -40.41 6.27
C GLY A 476 10.28 -39.67 5.43
N THR A 477 9.90 -38.58 4.76
CA THR A 477 10.83 -37.80 3.92
C THR A 477 11.82 -37.04 4.80
N LYS A 478 13.11 -37.19 4.53
CA LYS A 478 14.16 -36.36 5.12
C LYS A 478 14.22 -35.02 4.40
N VAL A 479 14.14 -33.96 5.19
CA VAL A 479 13.99 -32.61 4.67
C VAL A 479 14.90 -31.64 5.43
N LEU A 480 15.33 -30.63 4.70
CA LEU A 480 15.95 -29.44 5.23
C LEU A 480 14.93 -28.31 5.12
N LEU A 481 14.56 -27.73 6.26
CA LEU A 481 13.72 -26.55 6.29
C LEU A 481 14.62 -25.33 6.49
N ARG A 482 14.85 -24.57 5.42
CA ARG A 482 15.69 -23.36 5.44
C ARG A 482 14.91 -22.14 5.89
N ASP A 483 15.58 -21.32 6.70
CA ASP A 483 15.17 -19.96 7.04
C ASP A 483 13.73 -19.86 7.53
N ALA A 484 13.25 -20.87 8.25
CA ALA A 484 11.92 -20.86 8.85
C ALA A 484 11.91 -20.01 10.10
N ILE A 485 10.79 -19.34 10.34
CA ILE A 485 10.60 -18.54 11.55
C ILE A 485 10.39 -19.50 12.71
N PHE A 486 11.35 -19.53 13.64
CA PHE A 486 11.33 -20.34 14.83
C PHE A 486 10.57 -19.60 15.94
N SER A 487 9.39 -20.12 16.28
CA SER A 487 8.52 -19.56 17.30
C SER A 487 8.03 -20.62 18.28
N ILE A 488 7.48 -20.18 19.41
CA ILE A 488 6.85 -21.07 20.40
C ILE A 488 5.40 -20.65 20.56
N ASN A 489 4.48 -21.61 20.44
CA ASN A 489 3.07 -21.32 20.64
C ASN A 489 2.70 -21.21 22.13
N TRP A 490 1.44 -20.85 22.42
CA TRP A 490 0.94 -20.69 23.79
C TRP A 490 1.04 -21.95 24.66
N LYS A 491 1.18 -23.15 24.08
CA LYS A 491 1.38 -24.41 24.81
C LYS A 491 2.85 -24.72 25.10
N GLY A 492 3.79 -23.97 24.52
CA GLY A 492 5.22 -24.28 24.60
C GLY A 492 5.72 -25.19 23.49
N GLU A 493 4.91 -25.49 22.47
CA GLU A 493 5.33 -26.32 21.33
C GLU A 493 6.09 -25.46 20.31
N ILE A 494 7.12 -26.04 19.69
CA ILE A 494 7.91 -25.38 18.63
C ILE A 494 7.07 -25.30 17.35
N VAL A 495 7.04 -24.12 16.75
CA VAL A 495 6.39 -23.85 15.47
C VAL A 495 7.39 -23.20 14.52
N LEU A 496 7.64 -23.86 13.40
CA LEU A 496 8.45 -23.40 12.28
C LEU A 496 7.52 -22.85 11.19
N LYS A 497 7.40 -21.53 11.07
CA LYS A 497 6.53 -20.92 10.06
C LYS A 497 7.31 -20.68 8.76
N MET A 498 6.68 -21.02 7.64
CA MET A 498 7.23 -20.80 6.31
C MET A 498 6.56 -19.57 5.69
N ASP A 499 7.37 -18.55 5.46
CA ASP A 499 6.99 -17.31 4.77
C ASP A 499 7.71 -17.23 3.41
N PRO A 500 7.60 -16.12 2.64
CA PRO A 500 8.23 -16.04 1.33
C PRO A 500 9.77 -16.20 1.30
N PHE A 501 10.46 -16.22 2.44
CA PHE A 501 11.91 -16.39 2.52
C PHE A 501 12.32 -17.77 3.04
N SER A 502 11.36 -18.64 3.37
CA SER A 502 11.61 -19.99 3.84
C SER A 502 11.46 -21.00 2.70
N ARG A 503 12.19 -22.12 2.79
CA ARG A 503 12.07 -23.21 1.81
C ARG A 503 12.18 -24.57 2.47
N LEU A 504 11.26 -25.47 2.12
CA LEU A 504 11.35 -26.88 2.47
C LEU A 504 11.87 -27.65 1.26
N GLU A 505 13.04 -28.27 1.42
CA GLU A 505 13.72 -29.01 0.36
C GLU A 505 14.18 -30.39 0.85
N ALA A 506 14.60 -31.24 -0.10
CA ALA A 506 15.18 -32.53 0.22
C ALA A 506 16.53 -32.34 0.93
N ASP A 507 16.78 -33.15 1.96
CA ASP A 507 18.05 -33.13 2.69
C ASP A 507 19.13 -33.89 1.92
N GLU A 508 19.70 -33.25 0.90
CA GLU A 508 20.72 -33.85 0.00
C GLU A 508 22.15 -33.41 0.33
N ASP A 509 22.32 -32.24 0.94
CA ASP A 509 23.61 -31.66 1.30
C ASP A 509 23.85 -31.71 2.82
N PRO A 510 24.68 -32.66 3.32
CA PRO A 510 24.93 -32.80 4.75
C PRO A 510 25.73 -31.63 5.33
N ASP A 511 26.45 -30.85 4.51
CA ASP A 511 27.38 -29.79 4.96
C ASP A 511 26.66 -28.48 5.30
N VAL A 512 25.36 -28.37 4.99
CA VAL A 512 24.55 -27.21 5.37
C VAL A 512 24.40 -27.14 6.89
N GLU A 513 24.82 -26.02 7.48
CA GLU A 513 24.61 -25.74 8.90
C GLU A 513 23.12 -25.71 9.24
N SER A 514 22.76 -26.42 10.31
CA SER A 514 21.38 -26.52 10.79
C SER A 514 21.34 -26.56 12.32
N PHE A 515 20.28 -26.02 12.90
CA PHE A 515 20.03 -26.06 14.33
C PHE A 515 19.32 -27.36 14.73
N ASP A 516 19.71 -27.89 15.89
CA ASP A 516 18.86 -28.81 16.63
C ASP A 516 17.71 -28.05 17.29
N LEU A 517 16.53 -28.68 17.37
CA LEU A 517 15.30 -28.05 17.86
C LEU A 517 15.42 -27.48 19.30
N PHE A 518 16.35 -28.00 20.11
CA PHE A 518 16.58 -27.55 21.48
C PHE A 518 17.73 -26.56 21.64
N ASP A 519 18.57 -26.40 20.61
CA ASP A 519 19.72 -25.50 20.66
C ASP A 519 19.35 -24.07 20.26
N PHE A 520 18.18 -23.89 19.65
CA PHE A 520 17.68 -22.58 19.27
C PHE A 520 17.11 -21.82 20.46
N GLN A 521 17.69 -20.66 20.79
CA GLN A 521 17.19 -19.81 21.86
C GLN A 521 15.83 -19.21 21.49
N ALA A 522 14.77 -19.73 22.11
CA ALA A 522 13.41 -19.35 21.77
C ALA A 522 12.84 -18.18 22.59
N LYS A 523 13.54 -17.75 23.64
CA LYS A 523 13.09 -16.68 24.55
C LYS A 523 14.18 -15.65 24.79
N HIS A 524 13.76 -14.39 24.78
CA HIS A 524 14.65 -13.23 24.76
C HIS A 524 14.16 -12.19 25.77
N ASN A 525 15.09 -11.37 26.25
CA ASN A 525 14.76 -10.16 26.97
C ASN A 525 15.25 -8.98 26.14
N VAL A 526 14.37 -8.03 25.87
CA VAL A 526 14.69 -6.84 25.09
C VAL A 526 14.33 -5.60 25.90
N GLY A 527 15.02 -4.50 25.65
CA GLY A 527 14.68 -3.22 26.26
C GLY A 527 14.92 -2.09 25.28
N GLY A 528 14.15 -1.02 25.42
CA GLY A 528 14.22 0.11 24.52
C GLY A 528 13.18 1.18 24.84
N THR A 529 13.05 2.15 23.95
CA THR A 529 12.10 3.25 24.01
C THR A 529 10.80 2.86 23.31
N VAL A 530 9.67 3.13 23.95
CA VAL A 530 8.33 2.93 23.35
C VAL A 530 8.10 3.99 22.28
N VAL A 531 7.94 3.56 21.03
CA VAL A 531 7.67 4.45 19.89
C VAL A 531 6.17 4.73 19.78
N TYR A 532 5.34 3.69 19.91
CA TYR A 532 3.89 3.80 20.01
C TYR A 532 3.28 2.50 20.53
N THR A 533 2.05 2.58 21.03
CA THR A 533 1.20 1.42 21.35
C THR A 533 0.09 1.26 20.30
N TYR A 534 -0.51 0.07 20.25
CA TYR A 534 -1.62 -0.24 19.37
C TYR A 534 -2.48 -1.38 19.93
N GLU A 535 -3.73 -1.44 19.51
CA GLU A 535 -4.67 -2.50 19.86
C GLU A 535 -5.39 -3.02 18.63
N LYS A 536 -5.76 -4.31 18.65
CA LYS A 536 -6.54 -4.96 17.60
C LYS A 536 -7.62 -5.81 18.23
N SER A 537 -8.77 -5.85 17.60
CA SER A 537 -9.84 -6.74 18.01
C SER A 537 -10.68 -7.18 16.82
N GLY A 538 -11.38 -8.28 16.98
CA GLY A 538 -12.33 -8.75 15.98
C GLY A 538 -13.07 -9.99 16.45
N VAL A 539 -13.78 -10.62 15.52
CA VAL A 539 -14.50 -11.87 15.75
C VAL A 539 -13.90 -12.96 14.87
N GLY A 540 -13.49 -14.06 15.48
CA GLY A 540 -12.90 -15.20 14.77
C GLY A 540 -13.93 -15.99 13.97
N LYS A 541 -13.47 -16.89 13.09
CA LYS A 541 -14.34 -17.78 12.29
C LYS A 541 -15.29 -18.64 13.13
N ASN A 542 -14.97 -18.87 14.40
CA ASN A 542 -15.77 -19.60 15.36
C ASN A 542 -16.75 -18.71 16.16
N GLY A 543 -16.90 -17.44 15.78
CA GLY A 543 -17.75 -16.46 16.47
C GLY A 543 -17.17 -15.90 17.77
N LYS A 544 -15.96 -16.32 18.19
CA LYS A 544 -15.34 -15.82 19.43
C LYS A 544 -14.66 -14.48 19.18
N ALA A 545 -14.95 -13.51 20.04
CA ALA A 545 -14.21 -12.26 20.08
C ALA A 545 -12.74 -12.53 20.42
N TRP A 546 -11.84 -11.79 19.80
CA TRP A 546 -10.43 -11.79 20.10
C TRP A 546 -9.95 -10.35 20.26
N SER A 547 -8.96 -10.14 21.14
CA SER A 547 -8.30 -8.85 21.34
C SER A 547 -6.81 -9.06 21.57
N ARG A 548 -5.99 -8.22 20.94
CA ARG A 548 -4.54 -8.21 21.02
C ARG A 548 -4.05 -6.78 21.27
N LYS A 549 -2.97 -6.68 22.02
CA LYS A 549 -2.31 -5.43 22.36
C LYS A 549 -0.84 -5.51 21.99
N GLY A 550 -0.23 -4.37 21.69
CA GLY A 550 1.17 -4.34 21.31
C GLY A 550 1.79 -2.96 21.29
N LEU A 551 3.09 -2.94 21.11
CA LEU A 551 3.88 -1.71 21.02
C LEU A 551 5.00 -1.87 19.98
N MET A 552 5.44 -0.74 19.43
CA MET A 552 6.68 -0.66 18.69
C MET A 552 7.79 -0.21 19.66
N LEU A 553 8.85 -1.02 19.76
CA LEU A 553 10.00 -0.77 20.62
C LEU A 553 11.23 -0.47 19.75
N MET A 554 12.05 0.49 20.16
CA MET A 554 13.32 0.79 19.50
C MET A 554 14.45 0.92 20.53
N ASP A 555 15.61 0.34 20.24
CA ASP A 555 16.87 0.64 20.93
C ASP A 555 17.86 1.30 19.97
N HIS A 556 19.10 1.50 20.41
CA HIS A 556 20.16 2.12 19.60
C HIS A 556 20.64 1.25 18.43
N THR A 557 20.13 0.04 18.28
CA THR A 557 20.56 -0.94 17.24
C THR A 557 19.45 -1.35 16.29
N GLY A 558 18.18 -1.20 16.68
CA GLY A 558 17.07 -1.67 15.86
C GLY A 558 15.70 -1.38 16.48
N ALA A 559 14.66 -1.80 15.75
CA ALA A 559 13.28 -1.75 16.21
C ALA A 559 12.59 -3.11 16.06
N CYS A 560 11.68 -3.42 16.98
CA CYS A 560 10.86 -4.61 16.88
C CYS A 560 9.43 -4.33 17.36
N LYS A 561 8.49 -4.97 16.67
CA LYS A 561 7.09 -4.92 17.02
C LYS A 561 6.77 -6.01 18.03
N VAL A 562 6.20 -5.65 19.17
CA VAL A 562 5.86 -6.59 20.24
C VAL A 562 4.35 -6.70 20.36
N GLU A 563 3.82 -7.92 20.28
CA GLU A 563 2.37 -8.16 20.31
C GLU A 563 2.01 -9.36 21.17
N GLY A 564 0.86 -9.32 21.82
CA GLY A 564 0.33 -10.42 22.62
C GLY A 564 -1.18 -10.38 22.76
N TRP A 565 -1.76 -11.42 23.34
CA TRP A 565 -3.16 -11.40 23.76
C TRP A 565 -3.40 -10.30 24.79
N ALA A 566 -4.51 -9.57 24.70
CA ALA A 566 -4.79 -8.45 25.59
C ALA A 566 -4.71 -8.84 27.08
N ASP A 567 -5.21 -10.03 27.43
CA ASP A 567 -5.24 -10.56 28.81
C ASP A 567 -3.87 -11.03 29.31
N ASP A 568 -2.88 -11.18 28.43
CA ASP A 568 -1.54 -11.64 28.81
C ASP A 568 -0.68 -10.49 29.33
N TRP A 569 -0.93 -9.25 28.88
CA TRP A 569 -0.20 -8.06 29.29
C TRP A 569 -0.44 -7.74 30.78
N ASN A 570 0.64 -7.35 31.48
CA ASN A 570 0.50 -6.90 32.87
C ASN A 570 -0.03 -5.46 32.94
N SER A 571 -0.37 -5.02 34.16
CA SER A 571 -1.00 -3.71 34.41
C SER A 571 -0.15 -2.51 33.96
N GLN A 572 1.16 -2.67 33.78
CA GLN A 572 2.03 -1.58 33.32
C GLN A 572 1.79 -1.18 31.87
N TYR A 573 1.21 -2.06 31.03
CA TYR A 573 0.92 -1.71 29.64
C TYR A 573 0.02 -0.47 29.53
N ALA A 574 -1.00 -0.37 30.38
CA ALA A 574 -1.92 0.77 30.40
C ALA A 574 -1.29 2.06 30.97
N MET A 575 -0.06 1.99 31.49
CA MET A 575 0.67 3.13 32.04
C MET A 575 1.73 3.70 31.08
N LEU A 576 1.93 3.03 29.93
CA LEU A 576 2.94 3.39 28.94
C LEU A 576 2.61 4.70 28.25
N GLU A 577 3.65 5.51 28.10
CA GLU A 577 3.66 6.69 27.24
C GLU A 577 4.72 6.54 26.15
N VAL A 578 4.53 7.24 25.04
CA VAL A 578 5.56 7.33 24.00
C VAL A 578 6.81 7.97 24.61
N GLY A 579 7.97 7.36 24.39
CA GLY A 579 9.26 7.81 24.93
C GLY A 579 9.67 7.10 26.23
N ASP A 580 8.79 6.34 26.89
CA ASP A 580 9.14 5.56 28.08
C ASP A 580 10.22 4.51 27.73
N ALA A 581 11.20 4.32 28.62
CA ALA A 581 12.18 3.25 28.49
C ALA A 581 11.70 2.01 29.26
N VAL A 582 11.54 0.90 28.54
CA VAL A 582 10.92 -0.32 29.07
C VAL A 582 11.78 -1.54 28.81
N VAL A 583 11.54 -2.59 29.61
CA VAL A 583 12.09 -3.93 29.42
C VAL A 583 10.94 -4.91 29.27
N LEU A 584 11.06 -5.76 28.25
CA LEU A 584 10.19 -6.88 27.97
C LEU A 584 10.99 -8.17 28.17
N ALA A 585 10.78 -8.80 29.31
CA ALA A 585 11.45 -10.05 29.65
C ALA A 585 10.67 -11.26 29.13
N ASN A 586 11.41 -12.29 28.72
CA ASN A 586 10.88 -13.60 28.29
C ASN A 586 9.86 -13.52 27.14
N VAL A 587 10.15 -12.70 26.13
CA VAL A 587 9.39 -12.65 24.87
C VAL A 587 9.84 -13.76 23.92
N GLY A 588 8.91 -14.32 23.14
CA GLY A 588 9.29 -15.19 22.02
C GLY A 588 9.64 -14.36 20.78
N LEU A 589 10.42 -14.91 19.86
CA LEU A 589 10.55 -14.28 18.54
C LEU A 589 9.49 -14.81 17.57
N ASP A 590 9.12 -13.93 16.65
CA ASP A 590 8.28 -14.20 15.49
C ASP A 590 8.74 -13.28 14.36
N ALA A 591 8.20 -13.46 13.16
CA ALA A 591 8.42 -12.53 12.07
C ALA A 591 7.31 -12.59 11.03
N TRP A 592 7.34 -11.63 10.12
CA TRP A 592 6.66 -11.72 8.84
C TRP A 592 7.57 -11.10 7.78
N ALA A 593 8.01 -11.89 6.80
CA ALA A 593 9.02 -11.44 5.84
C ALA A 593 10.27 -10.93 6.59
N SER A 594 10.71 -9.71 6.29
CA SER A 594 11.85 -9.07 6.97
C SER A 594 11.49 -8.36 8.29
N GLU A 595 10.22 -8.29 8.68
CA GLU A 595 9.79 -7.62 9.91
C GLU A 595 9.94 -8.55 11.12
N ILE A 596 10.95 -8.31 11.96
CA ILE A 596 11.16 -9.02 13.23
C ILE A 596 10.08 -8.60 14.22
N ARG A 597 9.50 -9.59 14.90
CA ARG A 597 8.46 -9.40 15.92
C ARG A 597 8.80 -10.15 17.19
N CYS A 598 8.25 -9.66 18.29
CA CYS A 598 8.32 -10.33 19.58
C CYS A 598 6.90 -10.72 20.03
N ASP A 599 6.69 -11.99 20.38
CA ASP A 599 5.44 -12.48 20.94
C ASP A 599 5.47 -12.34 22.47
N TYR A 600 4.54 -11.52 22.98
CA TYR A 600 4.28 -11.33 24.40
C TYR A 600 3.23 -12.35 24.86
N SER A 601 3.54 -13.07 25.92
CA SER A 601 2.71 -14.14 26.47
C SER A 601 2.52 -13.97 27.97
N ARG A 602 1.67 -14.81 28.59
CA ARG A 602 1.52 -14.87 30.07
C ARG A 602 2.81 -15.10 30.85
N LYS A 603 3.85 -15.63 30.20
CA LYS A 603 5.17 -15.85 30.82
C LYS A 603 6.13 -14.67 30.62
N SER A 604 5.72 -13.69 29.82
CA SER A 604 6.48 -12.48 29.54
C SER A 604 6.17 -11.41 30.60
N ARG A 605 7.07 -10.44 30.76
CA ARG A 605 6.89 -9.33 31.71
C ARG A 605 7.34 -8.01 31.09
N LEU A 606 6.43 -7.05 31.03
CA LEU A 606 6.74 -5.63 30.79
C LEU A 606 7.11 -4.93 32.10
N GLN A 607 8.20 -4.18 32.08
CA GLN A 607 8.64 -3.33 33.18
C GLN A 607 9.11 -1.97 32.65
N ILE A 608 8.48 -0.89 33.10
CA ILE A 608 8.94 0.48 32.89
C ILE A 608 10.16 0.72 33.78
N ILE A 609 11.25 1.18 33.18
CA ILE A 609 12.53 1.46 33.84
C ILE A 609 12.70 2.97 34.03
N GLU A 610 12.45 3.74 32.97
CA GLU A 610 12.48 5.21 32.99
C GLU A 610 11.19 5.74 32.40
N ARG A 611 10.62 6.76 33.05
CA ARG A 611 9.45 7.47 32.52
C ARG A 611 9.86 8.75 31.83
N VAL A 612 9.12 9.12 30.80
CA VAL A 612 9.15 10.49 30.29
C VAL A 612 8.70 11.47 31.37
N ASP A 613 9.18 12.71 31.30
CA ASP A 613 8.73 13.77 32.20
C ASP A 613 7.26 14.09 31.90
N ARG A 614 6.43 14.05 32.95
CA ARG A 614 4.97 14.24 32.87
C ARG A 614 4.53 15.62 33.33
N SER A 615 5.47 16.50 33.66
CA SER A 615 5.19 17.79 34.30
C SER A 615 4.56 18.85 33.36
N THR A 616 4.32 18.52 32.08
CA THR A 616 3.76 19.44 31.09
C THR A 616 2.54 18.93 30.31
N ALA A 617 1.90 17.83 30.74
CA ALA A 617 0.69 17.30 30.10
C ALA A 617 -0.60 17.96 30.62
#